data_AF-A0A1X1Y1I9-F1
#
_entry.id   AF-A0A1X1Y1I9-F1
#
_cell.length_a   1.000
_cell.length_b   1.000
_cell.length_c   1.000
_cell.angle_alpha   90.00
_cell.angle_beta   90.00
_cell.angle_gamma   90.00
#
_symmetry.space_group_name_H-M   'P 1'
#
loop_
_entity.id
_entity.type
_entity.pdbx_description
1 polymer ?
#
loop_
_entity_poly.entity_id
_entity_poly.type
_entity_poly.pdbx_seq_one_letter_code
_entity_poly.pdbx_strand_id
1 'polypeptide(L)'
;MPETNLIIGENWPHYDETAYAREADSQRVYAEQSGTASQAALAAADYTKPSFQGAAGTELTQRLTDRHHAHTEDETRHHNVAGWLDLANQNITWAKNTMNTATTDYHRSYEDAARRAIEETWTQQQLRDVKAILVQQAQNKVASTRSAFDDNHAAIAAGIASGAPPVAPKSLPAAAITHPPGTVVEA
;
A
#
# COMPACT_ATOMS: atom_id res chain seq x y z
N MET A 1 -25.26 -2.93 -15.76
CA MET A 1 -24.83 -4.02 -16.65
C MET A 1 -24.87 -5.32 -15.85
N PRO A 2 -25.79 -6.26 -16.15
CA PRO A 2 -25.92 -7.51 -15.40
C PRO A 2 -24.67 -8.40 -15.50
N GLU A 3 -23.93 -8.34 -16.61
CA GLU A 3 -22.69 -9.10 -16.82
C GLU A 3 -21.52 -8.62 -15.96
N THR A 4 -21.40 -7.31 -15.68
CA THR A 4 -20.35 -6.80 -14.77
C THR A 4 -20.52 -7.35 -13.36
N ASN A 5 -21.76 -7.43 -12.87
CA ASN A 5 -22.05 -8.04 -11.57
C ASN A 5 -21.80 -9.55 -11.58
N LEU A 6 -22.03 -10.24 -12.70
CA LEU A 6 -21.70 -11.66 -12.87
C LEU A 6 -20.18 -11.92 -12.86
N ILE A 7 -19.40 -11.01 -13.44
CA ILE A 7 -17.94 -11.13 -13.57
C ILE A 7 -17.23 -10.75 -12.26
N ILE A 8 -17.60 -9.61 -11.68
CA ILE A 8 -16.95 -9.08 -10.47
C ILE A 8 -17.55 -9.71 -9.21
N GLY A 9 -18.89 -9.72 -9.09
CA GLY A 9 -19.60 -10.24 -7.92
C GLY A 9 -19.10 -9.66 -6.60
N GLU A 10 -18.93 -10.53 -5.60
CA GLU A 10 -18.46 -10.18 -4.25
C GLU A 10 -16.93 -9.98 -4.16
N ASN A 11 -16.21 -10.15 -5.27
CA ASN A 11 -14.75 -10.04 -5.24
C ASN A 11 -14.27 -8.59 -5.14
N TRP A 12 -15.13 -7.60 -5.36
CA TRP A 12 -14.74 -6.20 -5.34
C TRP A 12 -14.19 -5.79 -3.95
N PRO A 13 -12.98 -5.19 -3.87
CA PRO A 13 -12.48 -4.68 -2.61
C PRO A 13 -13.24 -3.40 -2.20
N HIS A 14 -13.89 -3.43 -1.04
CA HIS A 14 -14.65 -2.31 -0.48
C HIS A 14 -13.83 -1.32 0.35
N TYR A 15 -12.52 -1.53 0.45
CA TYR A 15 -11.62 -0.62 1.16
C TYR A 15 -11.51 0.75 0.46
N ASP A 16 -11.37 1.79 1.27
CA ASP A 16 -11.20 3.18 0.84
C ASP A 16 -9.69 3.49 0.69
N GLU A 17 -9.25 3.65 -0.55
CA GLU A 17 -7.88 4.04 -0.90
C GLU A 17 -7.46 5.40 -0.30
N THR A 18 -8.40 6.33 -0.17
CA THR A 18 -8.11 7.70 0.31
C THR A 18 -7.90 7.75 1.81
N ALA A 19 -8.50 6.81 2.55
CA ALA A 19 -8.28 6.65 3.98
C ALA A 19 -6.83 6.21 4.27
N TYR A 20 -6.31 5.25 3.52
CA TYR A 20 -4.92 4.78 3.65
C TYR A 20 -3.90 5.88 3.31
N ALA A 21 -4.13 6.64 2.22
CA ALA A 21 -3.27 7.76 1.85
C ALA A 21 -3.24 8.84 2.94
N ARG A 22 -4.41 9.20 3.49
CA ARG A 22 -4.53 10.20 4.55
C ARG A 22 -3.86 9.77 5.85
N GLU A 23 -4.00 8.49 6.21
CA GLU A 23 -3.33 7.95 7.38
C GLU A 23 -1.82 7.94 7.17
N ALA A 24 -1.32 7.60 5.96
CA ALA A 24 0.10 7.67 5.64
C ALA A 24 0.66 9.10 5.84
N ASP A 25 -0.08 10.12 5.39
CA ASP A 25 0.30 11.52 5.63
C ASP A 25 0.34 11.87 7.12
N SER A 26 -0.64 11.37 7.89
CA SER A 26 -0.68 11.58 9.35
C SER A 26 0.51 10.93 10.05
N GLN A 27 0.90 9.73 9.62
CA GLN A 27 2.10 9.04 10.12
C GLN A 27 3.39 9.81 9.79
N ARG A 28 3.49 10.43 8.61
CA ARG A 28 4.64 11.29 8.28
C ARG A 28 4.71 12.53 9.18
N VAL A 29 3.56 13.12 9.53
CA VAL A 29 3.51 14.23 10.51
C VAL A 29 3.95 13.77 11.90
N TYR A 30 3.55 12.58 12.35
CA TYR A 30 4.02 12.03 13.63
C TYR A 30 5.51 11.71 13.61
N ALA A 31 6.06 11.27 12.48
CA ALA A 31 7.49 11.09 12.30
C ALA A 31 8.25 12.42 12.48
N GLU A 32 7.80 13.50 11.82
CA GLU A 32 8.40 14.83 11.94
C GLU A 32 8.34 15.38 13.38
N GLN A 33 7.22 15.18 14.07
CA GLN A 33 7.08 15.56 15.48
C GLN A 33 8.04 14.78 16.38
N SER A 34 8.20 13.48 16.12
CA SER A 34 9.14 12.61 16.84
C SER A 34 10.59 13.01 16.60
N GLY A 35 10.96 13.31 15.35
CA GLY A 35 12.29 13.84 15.00
C GLY A 35 12.57 15.18 15.68
N THR A 36 11.59 16.08 15.72
CA THR A 36 11.72 17.37 16.44
C THR A 36 11.93 17.17 17.94
N ALA A 37 11.16 16.26 18.55
CA ALA A 37 11.32 15.91 19.97
C ALA A 37 12.67 15.24 20.26
N SER A 38 13.15 14.40 19.33
CA SER A 38 14.46 13.77 19.38
C SER A 38 15.59 14.80 19.42
N GLN A 39 15.54 15.79 18.52
CA GLN A 39 16.53 16.88 18.48
C GLN A 39 16.48 17.75 19.75
N ALA A 40 15.29 18.03 20.28
CA ALA A 40 15.15 18.76 21.53
C ALA A 40 15.75 18.00 22.73
N ALA A 41 15.57 16.68 22.80
CA ALA A 41 16.16 15.83 23.83
C ALA A 41 17.69 15.80 23.74
N LEU A 42 18.24 15.69 22.52
CA LEU A 42 19.68 15.74 22.28
C LEU A 42 20.27 17.10 22.70
N ALA A 43 19.67 18.21 22.27
CA ALA A 43 20.11 19.55 22.65
C ALA A 43 20.10 19.76 24.18
N ALA A 44 19.10 19.20 24.89
CA ALA A 44 19.05 19.23 26.34
C ALA A 44 20.14 18.34 26.98
N ALA A 45 20.45 17.18 26.41
CA ALA A 45 21.55 16.32 26.86
C ALA A 45 22.90 17.03 26.72
N ASP A 46 23.13 17.67 25.56
CA ASP A 46 24.36 18.41 25.27
C ASP A 46 24.54 19.64 26.17
N TYR A 47 23.44 20.31 26.53
CA TYR A 47 23.47 21.39 27.51
C TYR A 47 23.77 20.89 28.94
N THR A 48 23.17 19.75 29.34
CA THR A 48 23.31 19.25 30.71
C THR A 48 24.70 18.71 31.02
N LYS A 49 25.34 18.06 30.03
CA LYS A 49 26.66 17.42 30.16
C LYS A 49 27.77 18.36 30.69
N PRO A 50 27.96 19.60 30.20
CA PRO A 50 28.95 20.52 30.74
C PRO A 50 28.45 21.34 31.94
N SER A 51 27.14 21.58 32.06
CA SER A 51 26.57 22.52 33.05
C SER A 51 26.17 21.88 34.38
N PHE A 52 25.90 20.57 34.42
CA PHE A 52 25.48 19.87 35.62
C PHE A 52 26.52 18.81 36.00
N GLN A 53 27.34 19.12 37.01
CA GLN A 53 28.37 18.23 37.51
C GLN A 53 27.82 17.26 38.57
N GLY A 54 28.50 16.12 38.73
CA GLY A 54 28.15 15.11 39.73
C GLY A 54 27.08 14.11 39.26
N ALA A 55 26.79 13.14 40.11
CA ALA A 55 25.99 11.96 39.75
C ALA A 55 24.59 12.30 39.21
N ALA A 56 23.93 13.34 39.73
CA ALA A 56 22.62 13.77 39.26
C ALA A 56 22.66 14.36 37.84
N GLY A 57 23.71 15.10 37.49
CA GLY A 57 23.90 15.64 36.15
C GLY A 57 24.16 14.53 35.14
N THR A 58 25.02 13.56 35.48
CA THR A 58 25.28 12.38 34.66
C THR A 58 24.02 11.57 34.40
N GLU A 59 23.21 11.31 35.42
CA GLU A 59 21.93 10.58 35.29
C GLU A 59 20.93 11.35 34.40
N LEU A 60 20.83 12.67 34.56
CA LEU A 60 19.95 13.49 33.73
C LEU A 60 20.37 13.46 32.25
N THR A 61 21.67 13.62 31.97
CA THR A 61 22.19 13.50 30.60
C THR A 61 21.87 12.13 30.01
N GLN A 62 22.07 11.04 30.77
CA GLN A 62 21.76 9.69 30.29
C GLN A 62 20.28 9.54 29.93
N ARG A 63 19.37 10.00 30.79
CA ARG A 63 17.92 9.94 30.52
C ARG A 63 17.51 10.73 29.27
N LEU A 64 18.15 11.87 29.01
CA LEU A 64 17.89 12.68 27.84
C LEU A 64 18.44 12.01 26.57
N THR A 65 19.61 11.36 26.65
CA THR A 65 20.15 10.53 25.57
C THR A 65 19.24 9.32 25.28
N ASP A 66 18.76 8.62 26.30
CA ASP A 66 17.82 7.50 26.13
C ASP A 66 16.50 7.98 25.48
N ARG A 67 16.03 9.17 25.87
CA ARG A 67 14.83 9.81 25.30
C ARG A 67 15.05 10.19 23.83
N HIS A 68 16.23 10.70 23.47
CA HIS A 68 16.60 10.98 22.09
C HIS A 68 16.53 9.70 21.24
N HIS A 69 17.14 8.60 21.71
CA HIS A 69 17.08 7.31 21.02
C HIS A 69 15.65 6.81 20.83
N ALA A 70 14.83 6.85 21.89
CA ALA A 70 13.43 6.43 21.81
C ALA A 70 12.64 7.25 20.77
N HIS A 71 12.83 8.57 20.71
CA HIS A 71 12.16 9.41 19.72
C HIS A 71 12.62 9.14 18.28
N THR A 72 13.91 8.83 18.07
CA THR A 72 14.42 8.44 16.74
C THR A 72 13.90 7.06 16.30
N GLU A 73 13.73 6.12 17.23
CA GLU A 73 13.08 4.84 16.96
C GLU A 73 11.60 5.03 16.59
N ASP A 74 10.88 5.89 17.32
CA ASP A 74 9.48 6.23 17.02
C ASP A 74 9.34 6.92 15.66
N GLU A 75 10.21 7.89 15.34
CA GLU A 75 10.29 8.54 14.02
C GLU A 75 10.44 7.50 12.90
N THR A 76 11.40 6.58 13.05
CA THR A 76 11.65 5.51 12.08
C THR A 76 10.42 4.62 11.92
N ARG A 77 9.77 4.24 13.03
CA ARG A 77 8.57 3.42 13.03
C ARG A 77 7.42 4.11 12.30
N HIS A 78 7.19 5.40 12.54
CA HIS A 78 6.15 6.18 11.86
C HIS A 78 6.40 6.25 10.34
N HIS A 79 7.64 6.46 9.91
CA HIS A 79 8.00 6.40 8.48
C HIS A 79 7.74 5.01 7.87
N ASN A 80 8.08 3.94 8.58
CA ASN A 80 7.84 2.58 8.11
C ASN A 80 6.33 2.30 7.96
N VAL A 81 5.52 2.68 8.95
CA VAL A 81 4.06 2.52 8.90
C VAL A 81 3.47 3.34 7.74
N ALA A 82 3.92 4.57 7.52
CA ALA A 82 3.49 5.38 6.38
C ALA A 82 3.74 4.66 5.04
N GLY A 83 4.93 4.07 4.85
CA GLY A 83 5.26 3.32 3.63
C GLY A 83 4.41 2.07 3.44
N TRP A 84 4.04 1.36 4.51
CA TRP A 84 3.09 0.24 4.41
C TRP A 84 1.67 0.69 4.04
N LEU A 85 1.21 1.83 4.55
CA LEU A 85 -0.08 2.40 4.20
C LEU A 85 -0.12 2.84 2.73
N ASP A 86 0.99 3.36 2.19
CA ASP A 86 1.12 3.64 0.76
C ASP A 86 0.99 2.36 -0.08
N LEU A 87 1.61 1.25 0.37
CA LEU A 87 1.47 -0.06 -0.28
C LEU A 87 0.03 -0.59 -0.20
N ALA A 88 -0.68 -0.35 0.90
CA ALA A 88 -2.09 -0.71 1.04
C ALA A 88 -2.96 0.01 0.01
N ASN A 89 -2.76 1.33 -0.13
CA ASN A 89 -3.43 2.15 -1.14
C ASN A 89 -3.16 1.60 -2.56
N GLN A 90 -1.88 1.37 -2.90
CA GLN A 90 -1.49 0.82 -4.20
C GLN A 90 -2.14 -0.54 -4.49
N ASN A 91 -2.23 -1.42 -3.48
CA ASN A 91 -2.88 -2.73 -3.62
C ASN A 91 -4.37 -2.61 -3.95
N ILE A 92 -5.08 -1.70 -3.27
CA ILE A 92 -6.51 -1.43 -3.55
C ILE A 92 -6.68 -0.88 -4.97
N THR A 93 -5.90 0.14 -5.34
CA THR A 93 -5.97 0.75 -6.68
C THR A 93 -5.67 -0.27 -7.78
N TRP A 94 -4.61 -1.07 -7.60
CA TRP A 94 -4.23 -2.11 -8.55
C TRP A 94 -5.35 -3.15 -8.73
N ALA A 95 -5.94 -3.64 -7.64
CA ALA A 95 -6.99 -4.65 -7.70
C ALA A 95 -8.25 -4.10 -8.40
N LYS A 96 -8.71 -2.89 -8.02
CA LYS A 96 -9.86 -2.23 -8.65
C LYS A 96 -9.63 -2.00 -10.14
N ASN A 97 -8.46 -1.48 -10.52
CA ASN A 97 -8.12 -1.27 -11.92
C ASN A 97 -8.09 -2.58 -12.71
N THR A 98 -7.46 -3.63 -12.16
CA THR A 98 -7.38 -4.93 -12.83
C THR A 98 -8.75 -5.58 -13.02
N MET A 99 -9.64 -5.49 -12.03
CA MET A 99 -11.03 -6.00 -12.14
C MET A 99 -11.87 -5.20 -13.13
N ASN A 100 -11.69 -3.87 -13.17
CA ASN A 100 -12.32 -3.02 -14.19
C ASN A 100 -11.83 -3.38 -15.59
N THR A 101 -10.51 -3.52 -15.78
CA THR A 101 -9.92 -3.95 -17.06
C THR A 101 -10.45 -5.31 -17.50
N ALA A 102 -10.55 -6.29 -16.60
CA ALA A 102 -11.13 -7.60 -16.92
C ALA A 102 -12.57 -7.49 -17.46
N THR A 103 -13.37 -6.60 -16.88
CA THR A 103 -14.74 -6.33 -17.35
C THR A 103 -14.75 -5.63 -18.71
N THR A 104 -13.91 -4.61 -18.90
CA THR A 104 -13.78 -3.90 -20.18
C THR A 104 -13.31 -4.83 -21.30
N ASP A 105 -12.31 -5.66 -21.04
CA ASP A 105 -11.77 -6.62 -22.00
C ASP A 105 -12.79 -7.70 -22.37
N TYR A 106 -13.60 -8.15 -21.40
CA TYR A 106 -14.75 -9.01 -21.67
C TYR A 106 -15.73 -8.36 -22.66
N HIS A 107 -16.17 -7.12 -22.39
CA HIS A 107 -17.15 -6.44 -23.24
C HIS A 107 -16.61 -6.24 -24.66
N ARG A 108 -15.36 -5.77 -24.78
CA ARG A 108 -14.68 -5.63 -26.08
C ARG A 108 -14.62 -6.95 -26.84
N SER A 109 -14.18 -8.02 -26.17
CA SER A 109 -14.04 -9.35 -26.79
C SER A 109 -15.38 -9.93 -27.21
N TYR A 110 -16.44 -9.68 -26.43
CA TYR A 110 -17.78 -10.15 -26.76
C TYR A 110 -18.39 -9.37 -27.92
N GLU A 111 -18.19 -8.05 -27.99
CA GLU A 111 -18.59 -7.23 -29.15
C GLU A 111 -17.90 -7.70 -30.43
N ASP A 112 -16.60 -7.99 -30.36
CA ASP A 112 -15.84 -8.55 -31.47
C ASP A 112 -16.37 -9.93 -31.90
N ALA A 113 -16.65 -10.81 -30.93
CA ALA A 113 -17.23 -12.12 -31.19
C ALA A 113 -18.63 -12.02 -31.80
N ALA A 114 -19.46 -11.07 -31.36
CA ALA A 114 -20.80 -10.84 -31.90
C ALA A 114 -20.76 -10.36 -33.35
N ARG A 115 -19.82 -9.46 -33.68
CA ARG A 115 -19.58 -9.04 -35.08
C ARG A 115 -19.16 -10.20 -35.96
N ARG A 116 -18.17 -11.01 -35.51
CA ARG A 116 -17.72 -12.20 -36.24
C ARG A 116 -18.83 -13.24 -36.40
N ALA A 117 -19.69 -13.40 -35.39
CA ALA A 117 -20.83 -14.30 -35.47
C ALA A 117 -21.80 -13.93 -36.60
N ILE A 118 -21.96 -12.63 -36.90
CA ILE A 118 -22.77 -12.16 -38.04
C ILE A 118 -22.06 -12.46 -39.36
N GLU A 119 -20.78 -12.08 -39.46
CA GLU A 119 -19.98 -12.25 -40.69
C GLU A 119 -19.82 -13.73 -41.09
N GLU A 120 -19.61 -14.60 -40.11
CA GLU A 120 -19.39 -16.04 -40.30
C GLU A 120 -20.69 -16.85 -40.15
N THR A 121 -21.85 -16.20 -39.99
CA THR A 121 -23.18 -16.84 -39.86
C THR A 121 -23.24 -17.90 -38.74
N TRP A 122 -22.66 -17.60 -37.58
CA TRP A 122 -22.67 -18.51 -36.43
C TRP A 122 -24.09 -18.78 -35.94
N THR A 123 -24.28 -19.99 -35.43
CA THR A 123 -25.49 -20.34 -34.69
C THR A 123 -25.55 -19.62 -33.34
N GLN A 124 -26.76 -19.47 -32.80
CA GLN A 124 -26.97 -18.96 -31.44
C GLN A 124 -26.32 -19.83 -30.36
N GLN A 125 -26.02 -21.10 -30.64
CA GLN A 125 -25.29 -21.95 -29.71
C GLN A 125 -23.81 -21.57 -29.66
N GLN A 126 -23.16 -21.40 -30.82
CA GLN A 126 -21.75 -21.01 -30.90
C GLN A 126 -21.49 -19.67 -30.21
N LEU A 127 -22.35 -18.67 -30.42
CA LEU A 127 -22.21 -17.37 -29.74
C LEU A 127 -22.38 -17.49 -28.21
N ARG A 128 -23.29 -18.35 -27.75
CA ARG A 128 -23.48 -18.63 -26.31
C ARG A 128 -22.26 -19.32 -25.69
N ASP A 129 -21.67 -20.27 -26.41
CA ASP A 129 -20.47 -20.98 -25.95
C ASP A 129 -19.28 -20.01 -25.82
N VAL A 130 -19.10 -19.11 -26.81
CA VAL A 130 -18.06 -18.06 -26.73
C VAL A 130 -18.34 -17.08 -25.58
N LYS A 131 -19.58 -16.65 -25.38
CA LYS A 131 -19.94 -15.82 -24.23
C LYS A 131 -19.56 -16.50 -22.91
N ALA A 132 -19.89 -17.77 -22.76
CA ALA A 132 -19.60 -18.54 -21.55
C ALA A 132 -18.08 -18.63 -21.29
N ILE A 133 -17.27 -18.89 -22.33
CA ILE A 133 -15.81 -18.91 -22.22
C ILE A 133 -15.27 -17.54 -21.78
N LEU A 134 -15.73 -16.45 -22.41
CA LEU A 134 -15.30 -15.09 -22.08
C LEU A 134 -15.67 -14.70 -20.64
N VAL A 135 -16.89 -15.06 -20.19
CA VAL A 135 -17.31 -14.86 -18.79
C VAL A 135 -16.38 -15.63 -17.85
N GLN A 136 -16.12 -16.91 -18.12
CA GLN A 136 -15.26 -17.74 -17.28
C GLN A 136 -13.82 -17.18 -17.19
N GLN A 137 -13.27 -16.72 -18.31
CA GLN A 137 -11.94 -16.09 -18.34
C GLN A 137 -11.90 -14.82 -17.49
N ALA A 138 -12.91 -13.97 -17.61
CA ALA A 138 -13.01 -12.75 -16.80
C ALA A 138 -13.17 -13.07 -15.31
N GLN A 139 -14.02 -14.04 -14.95
CA GLN A 139 -14.19 -14.51 -13.57
C GLN A 139 -12.89 -15.08 -12.98
N ASN A 140 -12.15 -15.88 -13.74
CA ASN A 140 -10.86 -16.41 -13.29
C ASN A 140 -9.83 -15.28 -13.05
N LYS A 141 -9.84 -14.25 -13.91
CA LYS A 141 -8.99 -13.07 -13.73
C LYS A 141 -9.37 -12.28 -12.48
N VAL A 142 -10.67 -12.07 -12.25
CA VAL A 142 -11.17 -11.40 -11.04
C VAL A 142 -10.81 -12.20 -9.78
N ALA A 143 -11.06 -13.51 -9.76
CA ALA A 143 -10.77 -14.38 -8.61
C ALA A 143 -9.27 -14.41 -8.28
N SER A 144 -8.39 -14.54 -9.28
CA SER A 144 -6.94 -14.48 -9.06
C SER A 144 -6.47 -13.11 -8.58
N THR A 145 -7.06 -12.03 -9.09
CA THR A 145 -6.79 -10.66 -8.63
C THR A 145 -7.22 -10.50 -7.17
N ARG A 146 -8.37 -11.07 -6.79
CA ARG A 146 -8.85 -11.02 -5.42
C ARG A 146 -7.95 -11.78 -4.46
N SER A 147 -7.55 -13.01 -4.81
CA SER A 147 -6.61 -13.79 -4.00
C SER A 147 -5.31 -13.02 -3.77
N ALA A 148 -4.71 -12.46 -4.84
CA ALA A 148 -3.49 -11.68 -4.74
C ALA A 148 -3.68 -10.41 -3.90
N PHE A 149 -4.84 -9.75 -4.01
CA PHE A 149 -5.19 -8.61 -3.16
C PHE A 149 -5.21 -8.99 -1.69
N ASP A 150 -5.88 -10.10 -1.33
CA ASP A 150 -6.01 -10.55 0.07
C ASP A 150 -4.63 -10.97 0.64
N ASP A 151 -3.82 -11.69 -0.13
CA ASP A 151 -2.46 -12.08 0.27
C ASP A 151 -1.57 -10.85 0.52
N ASN A 152 -1.59 -9.88 -0.41
CA ASN A 152 -0.87 -8.62 -0.26
C ASN A 152 -1.37 -7.85 0.97
N HIS A 153 -2.68 -7.80 1.16
CA HIS A 153 -3.28 -7.05 2.27
C HIS A 153 -2.91 -7.65 3.62
N ALA A 154 -2.87 -8.98 3.74
CA ALA A 154 -2.41 -9.68 4.94
C ALA A 154 -0.92 -9.39 5.22
N ALA A 155 -0.06 -9.44 4.19
CA ALA A 155 1.36 -9.12 4.32
C ALA A 155 1.58 -7.65 4.76
N ILE A 156 0.83 -6.72 4.18
CA ILE A 156 0.88 -5.30 4.53
C ILE A 156 0.40 -5.08 5.98
N ALA A 157 -0.69 -5.73 6.39
CA ALA A 157 -1.19 -5.64 7.76
C ALA A 157 -0.16 -6.16 8.78
N ALA A 158 0.53 -7.26 8.47
CA ALA A 158 1.63 -7.77 9.31
C ALA A 158 2.82 -6.79 9.35
N GLY A 159 3.15 -6.17 8.22
CA GLY A 159 4.15 -5.11 8.12
C GLY A 159 3.85 -3.92 9.02
N ILE A 160 2.63 -3.37 8.95
CA ILE A 160 2.14 -2.28 9.81
C ILE A 160 2.25 -2.68 11.29
N ALA A 161 1.78 -3.87 11.65
CA ALA A 161 1.80 -4.33 13.04
C ALA A 161 3.23 -4.46 13.60
N SER A 162 4.18 -4.90 12.76
CA SER A 162 5.59 -5.04 13.16
C SER A 162 6.37 -3.72 13.20
N GLY A 163 5.93 -2.69 12.45
CA GLY A 163 6.69 -1.46 12.25
C GLY A 163 7.98 -1.65 11.45
N ALA A 164 8.18 -2.81 10.82
CA ALA A 164 9.35 -3.12 10.01
C ALA A 164 9.39 -2.28 8.72
N PRO A 165 10.57 -2.09 8.11
CA PRO A 165 10.70 -1.40 6.84
C PRO A 165 9.76 -1.97 5.77
N PRO A 166 9.10 -1.11 4.96
CA PRO A 166 8.14 -1.55 3.96
C PRO A 166 8.81 -2.37 2.85
N VAL A 167 8.22 -3.51 2.52
CA VAL A 167 8.65 -4.38 1.41
C VAL A 167 7.47 -4.58 0.48
N ALA A 168 7.62 -4.14 -0.77
CA ALA A 168 6.57 -4.33 -1.77
C ALA A 168 6.29 -5.83 -2.00
N PRO A 169 5.02 -6.28 -1.86
CA PRO A 169 4.64 -7.63 -2.23
C PRO A 169 4.96 -7.92 -3.71
N LYS A 170 5.47 -9.13 -4.02
CA LYS A 170 5.89 -9.53 -5.37
C LYS A 170 4.80 -9.42 -6.44
N SER A 171 3.54 -9.46 -6.02
CA SER A 171 2.33 -9.40 -6.85
C SER A 171 1.94 -7.98 -7.26
N LEU A 172 2.42 -6.95 -6.56
CA LEU A 172 2.18 -5.57 -6.96
C LEU A 172 3.13 -5.21 -8.10
N PRO A 173 2.64 -4.58 -9.18
CA PRO A 173 3.53 -4.00 -10.17
C PRO A 173 4.41 -2.96 -9.47
N ALA A 174 5.71 -2.94 -9.79
CA ALA A 174 6.63 -1.95 -9.27
C ALA A 174 6.19 -0.55 -9.72
N ALA A 175 5.38 0.13 -8.91
CA ALA A 175 5.16 1.56 -9.07
C ALA A 175 6.44 2.27 -8.62
N ALA A 176 6.92 3.19 -9.46
CA ALA A 176 8.17 3.91 -9.29
C ALA A 176 8.33 4.44 -7.86
N ILE A 177 9.21 3.80 -7.09
CA ILE A 177 9.71 4.33 -5.82
C ILE A 177 10.62 5.50 -6.18
N THR A 178 10.05 6.64 -6.57
CA THR A 178 10.77 7.91 -6.66
C THR A 178 10.36 8.76 -5.46
N HIS A 179 10.96 8.45 -4.31
CA HIS A 179 11.32 9.50 -3.37
C HIS A 179 12.83 9.72 -3.46
N PRO A 180 13.30 10.98 -3.53
CA PRO A 180 14.72 11.27 -3.65
C PRO A 180 15.45 10.75 -2.41
N PRO A 181 16.69 10.25 -2.55
CA PRO A 181 17.53 9.98 -1.39
C PRO A 181 17.65 11.28 -0.61
N GLY A 182 17.22 11.24 0.66
CA GLY A 182 17.54 12.28 1.62
C GLY A 182 19.04 12.50 1.56
N THR A 183 19.43 13.72 1.19
CA THR A 183 20.81 14.17 1.20
C THR A 183 21.34 13.97 2.61
N VAL A 184 22.18 12.95 2.78
CA VAL A 184 23.04 12.85 3.96
C VAL A 184 23.96 14.06 3.86
N VAL A 185 23.71 15.07 4.69
CA VAL A 185 24.70 16.09 4.96
C VAL A 185 25.73 15.41 5.86
N GLU A 186 26.80 14.90 5.25
CA GLU A 186 28.02 14.60 5.98
C GLU A 186 28.58 15.89 6.59
N ALA A 187 29.12 15.73 7.79
CA ALA A 187 29.63 16.75 8.70
C ALA A 187 30.71 17.67 8.11
#